data_AF-A0A5D2A9C1-F1
#
_entry.id   AF-A0A5D2A9C1-F1
#
_cell.length_a   1.000
_cell.length_b   1.000
_cell.length_c   1.000
_cell.angle_alpha   90.00
_cell.angle_beta   90.00
_cell.angle_gamma   90.00
#
_symmetry.space_group_name_H-M   'P 1'
#
loop_
_entity.id
_entity.type
_entity.pdbx_description
1 polymer ?
#
loop_
_entity_poly.entity_id
_entity_poly.type
_entity_poly.pdbx_seq_one_letter_code
_entity_poly.pdbx_strand_id
1 'polypeptide(L)' 'RCTLLDVENALAKFTWAKEVHKKMVKLKEEGKPMPKNFAEVQKLMGSTPLYLAKFNMVKSGEMSRNAPCPCGSKKRYKR' A
#
# COMPACT_ATOMS: atom_id res chain seq x y z
N ARG A 1 -16.06 -10.09 -11.32
CA ARG A 1 -15.91 -8.63 -11.61
C ARG A 1 -15.05 -8.05 -10.50
N CYS A 2 -13.82 -7.60 -10.80
CA CYS A 2 -12.96 -6.92 -9.82
C CYS A 2 -13.18 -5.41 -9.89
N THR A 3 -13.26 -4.75 -8.74
CA THR A 3 -13.36 -3.30 -8.61
C THR A 3 -11.98 -2.67 -8.40
N LEU A 4 -11.86 -1.36 -8.59
CA LEU A 4 -10.63 -0.62 -8.29
C LEU A 4 -10.22 -0.78 -6.80
N LEU A 5 -11.20 -0.85 -5.89
CA LEU A 5 -10.95 -1.10 -4.48
C LEU A 5 -10.34 -2.49 -4.23
N ASP A 6 -10.74 -3.52 -4.99
CA ASP A 6 -10.16 -4.85 -4.87
C ASP A 6 -8.69 -4.86 -5.30
N VAL A 7 -8.37 -4.11 -6.37
CA VAL A 7 -7.00 -3.94 -6.85
C VAL A 7 -6.16 -3.19 -5.82
N GLU A 8 -6.64 -2.05 -5.30
CA GLU A 8 -5.93 -1.26 -4.29
C GLU A 8 -5.74 -2.05 -2.98
N ASN A 9 -6.74 -2.82 -2.55
CA ASN A 9 -6.62 -3.70 -1.38
C ASN A 9 -5.53 -4.78 -1.58
N ALA A 10 -5.47 -5.39 -2.77
CA ALA A 10 -4.46 -6.41 -3.07
C ALA A 10 -3.05 -5.80 -3.10
N LEU A 11 -2.89 -4.66 -3.77
CA LEU A 11 -1.62 -3.95 -3.84
C LEU A 11 -1.16 -3.48 -2.45
N ALA A 12 -2.05 -2.88 -1.66
CA ALA A 12 -1.73 -2.40 -0.32
C ALA A 12 -1.30 -3.51 0.63
N LYS A 13 -1.92 -4.70 0.56
CA LYS A 13 -1.48 -5.87 1.33
C LYS A 13 -0.06 -6.29 0.96
N PHE A 14 0.25 -6.34 -0.34
CA PHE A 14 1.57 -6.73 -0.81
C PHE A 14 2.66 -5.71 -0.41
N THR A 15 2.41 -4.42 -0.64
CA THR A 15 3.38 -3.37 -0.31
C THR A 15 3.63 -3.29 1.20
N TRP A 16 2.56 -3.35 2.00
CA TRP A 16 2.67 -3.36 3.45
C TRP A 16 3.44 -4.58 3.97
N ALA A 17 3.17 -5.78 3.44
CA ALA A 17 3.91 -6.99 3.80
C ALA A 17 5.41 -6.87 3.46
N LYS A 18 5.74 -6.29 2.31
CA LYS A 18 7.14 -6.06 1.90
C LYS A 18 7.86 -5.09 2.84
N GLU A 19 7.18 -4.03 3.28
CA GLU A 19 7.73 -3.07 4.24
C GLU A 19 7.90 -3.67 5.64
N VAL A 20 6.91 -4.43 6.10
CA VAL A 20 7.00 -5.19 7.36
C VAL A 20 8.21 -6.10 7.33
N HIS A 21 8.35 -6.90 6.27
CA HIS A 21 9.49 -7.80 6.12
C HIS A 21 10.82 -7.04 6.18
N LYS A 22 10.93 -5.91 5.46
CA LYS A 22 12.14 -5.07 5.50
C LYS A 22 12.44 -4.53 6.90
N LYS A 23 11.43 -4.10 7.67
CA LYS A 23 11.63 -3.66 9.06
C LYS A 23 11.99 -4.83 9.98
N MET A 24 11.38 -5.99 9.80
CA MET A 24 11.70 -7.19 10.59
C MET A 24 13.14 -7.65 10.38
N VAL A 25 13.64 -7.62 9.13
CA VAL A 25 15.04 -7.93 8.83
C VAL A 25 15.98 -6.95 9.55
N LYS A 26 15.71 -5.65 9.48
CA LYS A 26 16.49 -4.63 10.21
C LYS A 26 16.47 -4.82 11.72
N LEU A 27 15.29 -5.11 12.31
CA LEU A 27 15.20 -5.37 13.75
C LEU A 27 16.00 -6.60 14.16
N LYS A 28 16.03 -7.63 13.31
CA LYS A 28 16.82 -8.85 13.53
C LYS A 28 18.32 -8.55 13.46
N GLU A 29 18.76 -7.71 12.53
CA GLU A 29 20.15 -7.23 12.43
C GLU A 29 20.56 -6.38 13.64
N GLU A 30 19.66 -5.52 14.13
CA GLU A 30 19.86 -4.68 15.32
C GLU A 30 19.77 -5.45 16.65
N GLY A 31 19.46 -6.75 16.62
CA GLY A 31 19.29 -7.58 17.81
C GLY A 31 18.05 -7.24 18.67
N LYS A 32 17.12 -6.45 18.13
CA LYS A 32 15.89 -6.05 18.84
C LYS A 32 14.87 -7.19 18.85
N PRO A 33 14.02 -7.28 19.90
CA PRO A 33 13.02 -8.33 20.00
C PRO A 33 12.04 -8.25 18.82
N MET A 34 11.83 -9.39 18.15
CA MET A 34 10.85 -9.48 17.08
C MET A 34 9.43 -9.47 17.66
N PRO A 35 8.49 -8.79 16.99
CA PRO A 35 7.09 -8.79 17.41
C PRO A 35 6.52 -10.21 17.33
N LYS A 36 5.81 -10.63 18.39
CA LYS A 36 5.29 -12.00 18.54
C LYS A 36 3.89 -12.17 17.95
N ASN A 37 3.16 -11.07 17.84
CA ASN A 37 1.78 -11.06 17.37
C ASN A 37 1.56 -9.97 16.32
N PHE A 38 0.47 -10.11 15.58
CA PHE A 38 0.13 -9.18 14.51
C PHE A 38 -0.18 -7.76 15.03
N ALA A 39 -0.71 -7.64 16.25
CA ALA A 39 -1.01 -6.34 16.85
C ALA A 39 0.28 -5.52 17.13
N GLU A 40 1.35 -6.16 17.56
CA GLU A 40 2.68 -5.54 17.70
C GLU A 40 3.25 -5.13 16.35
N VAL A 41 3.07 -5.96 15.31
CA VAL A 41 3.47 -5.61 13.94
C VAL A 41 2.71 -4.36 13.46
N GLN A 42 1.40 -4.28 13.71
CA GLN A 42 0.61 -3.10 13.38
C GLN A 42 1.08 -1.85 14.12
N LYS A 43 1.40 -1.96 15.42
CA LYS A 43 1.99 -0.86 16.20
C LYS A 43 3.35 -0.40 15.64
N LEU A 44 4.22 -1.34 15.27
CA LEU A 44 5.53 -1.06 14.66
C LEU A 44 5.41 -0.36 13.29
N MET A 45 4.38 -0.71 12.53
CA MET A 45 4.12 -0.10 11.23
C MET A 45 3.38 1.23 11.32
N GLY A 46 2.66 1.48 12.40
CA GLY A 46 1.81 2.68 12.58
C GLY A 46 0.66 2.78 11.58
N SER A 47 0.40 1.73 10.79
CA SER A 47 -0.57 1.73 9.70
C SER A 47 -1.08 0.33 9.44
N THR A 48 -2.25 0.25 8.79
CA THR A 48 -2.84 -1.02 8.34
C THR A 48 -2.92 -1.08 6.82
N PRO A 49 -2.87 -2.28 6.21
CA PRO A 49 -3.05 -2.44 4.77
C PRO A 49 -4.35 -1.83 4.25
N LEU A 50 -5.44 -1.97 5.02
CA LEU A 50 -6.74 -1.40 4.66
C LEU A 50 -6.71 0.13 4.64
N TYR A 51 -6.01 0.74 5.59
CA TYR A 51 -5.84 2.19 5.63
C TYR A 51 -5.07 2.68 4.39
N LEU A 52 -3.99 2.00 4.01
CA LEU A 52 -3.23 2.30 2.79
C LEU A 52 -4.08 2.15 1.53
N ALA A 53 -4.89 1.10 1.42
CA ALA A 53 -5.77 0.90 0.29
C ALA A 53 -6.81 2.02 0.15
N LYS A 54 -7.42 2.44 1.26
CA LYS A 54 -8.37 3.57 1.28
C LYS A 54 -7.68 4.88 0.89
N PHE A 55 -6.50 5.13 1.44
CA PHE A 55 -5.72 6.32 1.11
C PHE A 55 -5.36 6.37 -0.38
N ASN A 56 -4.89 5.26 -0.96
CA ASN A 56 -4.57 5.17 -2.38
C ASN A 56 -5.82 5.30 -3.27
N MET A 57 -6.95 4.74 -2.85
CA MET A 57 -8.21 4.86 -3.57
C MET A 57 -8.70 6.33 -3.63
N VAL A 58 -8.62 7.06 -2.51
CA VAL A 58 -8.97 8.50 -2.47
C VAL A 58 -8.05 9.28 -3.41
N LYS A 59 -6.74 9.07 -3.31
CA LYS A 59 -5.75 9.71 -4.19
C LYS A 59 -5.98 9.38 -5.67
N SER A 60 -6.43 8.16 -5.97
CA SER A 60 -6.79 7.76 -7.33
C SER A 60 -8.08 8.42 -7.82
N GLY A 61 -9.01 8.73 -6.92
CA GLY A 61 -10.22 9.50 -7.21
C GLY A 61 -9.97 10.99 -7.45
N GLU A 62 -8.92 11.56 -6.85
CA GLU A 62 -8.48 12.95 -7.09
C GLU A 62 -7.76 13.14 -8.44
N MET A 63 -7.43 12.07 -9.15
CA MET A 63 -6.85 12.19 -10.48
C MET A 63 -7.85 12.84 -11.45
N SER A 64 -7.49 14.03 -11.95
CA SER A 64 -8.26 14.72 -12.98
C SER A 64 -8.53 13.81 -14.17
N ARG A 65 -9.75 13.85 -14.72
CA ARG A 65 -10.11 13.14 -15.96
C ARG A 65 -9.25 13.56 -17.17
N ASN A 66 -8.55 14.69 -17.06
CA ASN A 66 -7.63 15.19 -18.08
C ASN A 66 -6.16 14.81 -17.80
N ALA A 67 -5.87 14.13 -16.68
CA ALA A 67 -4.52 13.66 -16.36
C ALA A 67 -4.05 12.61 -17.39
N PRO A 68 -2.74 12.57 -17.70
CA PRO A 68 -2.17 11.52 -18.54
C PRO A 68 -2.33 10.14 -17.88
N CYS A 69 -2.57 9.11 -18.69
CA CYS A 69 -2.68 7.74 -18.22
C CYS A 69 -1.39 7.33 -17.48
N PRO A 70 -1.49 6.80 -16.24
CA PRO A 70 -0.36 6.32 -15.47
C PRO A 70 0.33 5.11 -16.12
N CYS A 71 -0.30 4.52 -17.14
CA CYS A 71 0.27 3.47 -17.99
C CYS A 71 1.43 3.93 -18.90
N GLY A 72 1.81 5.21 -18.85
CA GLY A 72 2.94 5.74 -19.65
C GLY A 72 2.61 5.97 -21.13
N SER A 73 1.38 5.68 -21.57
CA SER A 73 0.95 5.84 -22.96
C SER A 73 0.80 7.29 -23.43
N LYS A 74 0.96 8.27 -22.53
CA LYS A 74 0.72 9.72 -22.73
C LYS A 74 -0.70 10.09 -23.21
N LYS A 75 -1.60 9.12 -23.33
CA LYS A 75 -3.02 9.35 -23.66
C LYS A 75 -3.74 9.90 -22.43
N ARG A 76 -4.68 10.83 -22.64
CA ARG A 76 -5.56 11.32 -21.57
C ARG A 76 -6.67 10.29 -21.30
N TYR A 77 -7.18 10.27 -20.08
CA TYR A 77 -8.32 9.41 -19.73
C TYR A 77 -9.61 9.79 -20.48
N LYS A 78 -9.80 11.09 -20.69
CA LYS A 78 -10.87 11.62 -21.55
C LYS A 78 -10.40 11.58 -23.02
N ARG A 79 -11.21 10.96 -23.89
CA ARG A 79 -11.04 10.99 -25.35
C ARG A 79 -11.21 12.41 -25.89
#